data_AF-A0A7Y5MPL8-F1
#
_entry.id   AF-A0A7Y5MPL8-F1
#
_cell.length_a   1.000
_cell.length_b   1.000
_cell.length_c   1.000
_cell.angle_alpha   90.00
_cell.angle_beta   90.00
_cell.angle_gamma   90.00
#
_symmetry.space_group_name_H-M   'P 1'
#
loop_
_entity.id
_entity.type
_entity.pdbx_description
1 polymer ?
#
loop_
_entity_poly.entity_id
_entity_poly.type
_entity_poly.pdbx_seq_one_letter_code
_entity_poly.pdbx_strand_id
1 'polypeptide(L)'
;MVRHQELQLWVEEMAAMCKPERIVWINGSEEEHQRLTAEAISSGEVIQLDSEKWPGCLYHRTALNDVARTEDLTFICTTLKDDAGPTNNWMSPEEGYRRAGEIFEGAMRGRTMYVIPFCMGPVGSPFSKIGVELTD
;
A
#
# COMPACT_ATOMS: atom_id res chain seq x y z
N MET A 1 -15.84 -14.19 -2.36
CA MET A 1 -15.02 -14.99 -1.44
C MET A 1 -13.72 -15.36 -2.16
N VAL A 2 -12.58 -14.95 -1.62
CA VAL A 2 -11.25 -15.22 -2.20
C VAL A 2 -10.97 -16.71 -2.11
N ARG A 3 -10.48 -17.32 -3.20
CA ARG A 3 -10.21 -18.77 -3.25
C ARG A 3 -8.74 -19.13 -2.99
N HIS A 4 -7.85 -18.15 -3.02
CA HIS A 4 -6.41 -18.36 -2.86
C HIS A 4 -6.07 -18.48 -1.37
N GLN A 5 -5.69 -19.67 -0.91
CA GLN A 5 -5.48 -19.94 0.51
C GLN A 5 -4.23 -19.26 1.06
N GLU A 6 -3.10 -19.31 0.34
CA GLU A 6 -1.85 -18.67 0.82
C GLU A 6 -2.01 -17.15 0.99
N LEU A 7 -2.76 -16.51 0.09
CA LEU A 7 -3.08 -15.09 0.20
C LEU A 7 -3.94 -14.80 1.43
N GLN A 8 -4.94 -15.64 1.73
CA GLN A 8 -5.75 -15.48 2.95
C GLN A 8 -4.90 -15.60 4.20
N LEU A 9 -4.03 -16.61 4.27
CA LEU A 9 -3.13 -16.81 5.40
C LEU A 9 -2.16 -15.63 5.58
N TRP A 10 -1.61 -15.11 4.49
CA TRP A 10 -0.73 -13.93 4.56
C TRP A 10 -1.47 -12.68 5.02
N VAL A 11 -2.69 -12.43 4.53
CA VAL A 11 -3.51 -11.30 4.99
C VAL A 11 -3.86 -11.45 6.48
N GLU A 12 -4.18 -12.64 6.94
CA GLU A 12 -4.44 -12.92 8.36
C GLU A 12 -3.20 -12.68 9.23
N GLU A 13 -2.02 -13.11 8.78
CA GLU A 13 -0.73 -12.88 9.46
C GLU A 13 -0.43 -11.37 9.58
N MET A 14 -0.58 -10.63 8.48
CA MET A 14 -0.35 -9.18 8.47
C MET A 14 -1.38 -8.43 9.31
N ALA A 15 -2.65 -8.86 9.31
CA ALA A 15 -3.68 -8.29 10.17
C ALA A 15 -3.41 -8.56 11.66
N ALA A 16 -2.88 -9.73 12.01
CA ALA A 16 -2.48 -10.03 13.38
C ALA A 16 -1.35 -9.12 13.89
N MET A 17 -0.39 -8.78 13.02
CA MET A 17 0.71 -7.84 13.30
C MET A 17 0.22 -6.39 13.36
N CYS A 18 -0.44 -5.91 12.30
CA CYS A 18 -0.81 -4.51 12.14
C CYS A 18 -2.03 -4.08 12.97
N LYS A 19 -2.88 -5.03 13.39
CA LYS A 19 -4.07 -4.84 14.23
C LYS A 19 -5.08 -3.81 13.67
N PRO A 20 -5.53 -3.93 12.41
CA PRO A 20 -6.58 -3.08 11.86
C PRO A 20 -7.92 -3.33 12.56
N GLU A 21 -8.82 -2.34 12.49
CA GLU A 21 -10.19 -2.48 13.01
C GLU A 21 -11.05 -3.38 12.11
N ARG A 22 -10.81 -3.32 10.80
CA ARG A 22 -11.50 -4.13 9.80
C ARG A 22 -10.64 -4.34 8.56
N ILE A 23 -10.90 -5.40 7.81
CA ILE A 23 -10.23 -5.72 6.54
C ILE A 23 -11.23 -5.54 5.39
N VAL A 24 -10.85 -4.81 4.35
CA VAL A 24 -11.66 -4.58 3.15
C VAL A 24 -10.91 -5.05 1.91
N TRP A 25 -11.54 -5.89 1.09
CA TRP A 25 -10.98 -6.36 -0.16
C TRP A 25 -11.43 -5.46 -1.31
N ILE A 26 -10.47 -4.77 -1.92
CA ILE A 26 -10.72 -3.87 -3.06
C ILE A 26 -10.98 -4.71 -4.31
N ASN A 27 -12.09 -4.43 -4.97
CA ASN A 27 -12.52 -5.08 -6.20
C ASN A 27 -12.34 -4.19 -7.45
N GLY A 28 -12.10 -2.89 -7.26
CA GLY A 28 -11.81 -1.94 -8.33
C GLY A 28 -13.04 -1.52 -9.15
N SER A 29 -14.26 -1.72 -8.65
CA SER A 29 -15.49 -1.27 -9.30
C SER A 29 -15.64 0.24 -9.21
N GLU A 30 -16.44 0.80 -10.11
CA GLU A 30 -16.74 2.23 -10.13
C GLU A 30 -17.47 2.68 -8.85
N GLU A 31 -18.38 1.84 -8.31
CA GLU A 31 -19.08 2.12 -7.07
C GLU A 31 -18.12 2.19 -5.88
N GLU A 32 -17.11 1.31 -5.85
CA GLU A 32 -16.08 1.32 -4.82
C GLU A 32 -15.19 2.56 -4.93
N HIS A 33 -14.78 2.92 -6.14
CA HIS A 33 -14.02 4.14 -6.42
C HIS A 33 -14.78 5.40 -5.96
N GLN A 34 -16.07 5.51 -6.29
CA GLN A 34 -16.91 6.64 -5.87
C GLN A 34 -17.09 6.70 -4.35
N ARG A 35 -17.30 5.54 -3.71
CA ARG A 35 -17.44 5.45 -2.25
C ARG A 35 -16.16 5.92 -1.53
N LEU A 36 -14.99 5.43 -1.95
CA LEU A 36 -13.71 5.81 -1.35
C LEU A 36 -13.38 7.29 -1.59
N THR A 37 -13.69 7.80 -2.78
CA THR A 37 -13.53 9.22 -3.11
C THR A 37 -14.41 10.10 -2.21
N ALA A 38 -15.68 9.74 -2.04
CA ALA A 38 -16.59 10.46 -1.16
C ALA A 38 -16.12 10.44 0.30
N GLU A 39 -15.61 9.29 0.77
CA GLU A 39 -15.01 9.14 2.10
C GLU A 39 -13.81 10.09 2.28
N ALA A 40 -12.87 10.11 1.33
CA ALA A 40 -11.69 10.97 1.35
C ALA A 40 -12.02 12.47 1.28
N ILE A 41 -13.09 12.85 0.56
CA ILE A 41 -13.59 14.23 0.57
C ILE A 41 -14.21 14.57 1.93
N SER A 42 -15.00 13.65 2.51
CA SER A 42 -15.68 13.87 3.79
C SER A 42 -14.72 13.98 4.98
N SER A 43 -13.59 13.28 4.93
CA SER A 43 -12.53 13.37 5.94
C SER A 43 -11.67 14.63 5.81
N GLY A 44 -11.76 15.34 4.68
CA GLY A 44 -10.92 16.49 4.35
C GLY A 44 -9.53 16.12 3.82
N GLU A 45 -9.25 14.83 3.61
CA GLU A 45 -8.01 14.35 3.01
C GLU A 45 -7.86 14.87 1.58
N VAL A 46 -8.97 14.89 0.84
CA VAL A 46 -9.02 15.28 -0.57
C VAL A 46 -10.03 16.39 -0.77
N ILE A 47 -9.70 17.33 -1.65
CA ILE A 47 -10.55 18.46 -2.05
C ILE A 47 -11.02 18.23 -3.47
N GLN A 48 -12.33 18.27 -3.70
CA GLN A 48 -12.87 18.30 -5.05
C GLN A 48 -12.61 19.67 -5.68
N LEU A 49 -12.03 19.67 -6.89
CA LEU A 49 -11.81 20.90 -7.64
C LEU A 49 -13.10 21.42 -8.29
N ASP A 50 -13.03 22.64 -8.81
CA ASP A 50 -14.11 23.26 -9.58
C ASP A 50 -14.54 22.34 -10.72
N SER A 51 -15.73 21.76 -10.60
CA SER A 51 -16.25 20.76 -11.54
C SER A 51 -16.58 21.31 -12.93
N GLU A 52 -16.75 22.63 -13.09
CA GLU A 52 -16.96 23.24 -14.41
C GLU A 52 -15.65 23.35 -15.18
N LYS A 53 -14.55 23.67 -14.47
CA LYS A 53 -13.22 23.81 -15.08
C LYS A 53 -12.45 22.50 -15.13
N TRP A 54 -12.60 21.66 -14.12
CA TRP A 54 -11.83 20.43 -13.91
C TRP A 54 -12.75 19.27 -13.47
N PRO A 55 -13.63 18.79 -14.36
CA PRO A 55 -14.58 17.72 -14.01
C PRO A 55 -13.86 16.47 -13.50
N GLY A 56 -14.26 15.99 -12.32
CA GLY A 56 -13.71 14.77 -11.70
C GLY A 56 -12.30 14.91 -11.14
N CYS A 57 -11.70 16.10 -11.15
CA CYS A 57 -10.37 16.32 -10.60
C CYS A 57 -10.41 16.52 -9.08
N LEU A 58 -9.42 15.94 -8.41
CA LEU A 58 -9.25 15.93 -6.98
C LEU A 58 -7.87 16.50 -6.62
N TYR A 59 -7.77 17.10 -5.44
CA TYR A 59 -6.55 17.72 -4.94
C TYR A 59 -6.27 17.30 -3.50
N HIS A 60 -5.06 16.79 -3.24
CA HIS A 60 -4.58 16.42 -1.92
C HIS A 60 -3.30 17.22 -1.59
N ARG A 61 -3.09 17.51 -0.30
CA ARG A 61 -1.84 18.11 0.22
C ARG A 61 -1.26 17.22 1.27
N THR A 62 -0.06 16.71 1.00
CA THR A 62 0.67 15.88 1.96
C THR A 62 1.22 16.72 3.12
N ALA A 63 1.69 16.03 4.16
CA ALA A 63 2.42 16.67 5.24
C ALA A 63 3.75 17.28 4.75
N LEU A 64 4.19 18.38 5.37
CA LEU A 64 5.41 19.10 4.94
C LEU A 64 6.69 18.25 5.01
N ASN A 65 6.69 17.20 5.82
CA ASN A 65 7.81 16.29 6.01
C ASN A 65 7.72 15.03 5.12
N ASP A 66 6.70 14.90 4.28
CA ASP A 66 6.51 13.77 3.37
C ASP A 66 6.07 14.27 1.98
N VAL A 67 7.05 14.79 1.24
CA VAL A 67 6.84 15.47 -0.06
C VAL A 67 7.64 14.86 -1.20
N ALA A 68 8.51 13.90 -0.89
CA ALA A 68 9.40 13.25 -1.83
C ALA A 68 9.84 11.89 -1.29
N ARG A 69 10.34 11.03 -2.18
CA ARG A 69 10.97 9.77 -1.78
C ARG A 69 12.17 10.05 -0.88
N THR A 70 12.29 9.29 0.21
CA THR A 70 13.44 9.38 1.13
C THR A 70 14.46 8.32 0.75
N GLU A 71 15.37 8.66 -0.17
CA GLU A 71 16.32 7.71 -0.76
C GLU A 71 17.24 7.08 0.30
N ASP A 72 17.69 7.85 1.30
CA ASP A 72 18.54 7.36 2.42
C ASP A 72 17.85 6.33 3.33
N LEU A 73 16.52 6.23 3.26
CA LEU A 73 15.72 5.23 3.98
C LEU A 73 15.13 4.14 3.07
N THR A 74 15.58 4.09 1.81
CA THR A 74 15.19 3.04 0.85
C THR A 74 16.30 2.00 0.75
N PHE A 75 16.00 0.73 1.04
CA PHE A 75 16.99 -0.34 1.16
C PHE A 75 16.75 -1.51 0.20
N ILE A 76 17.83 -2.12 -0.25
CA ILE A 76 17.85 -3.41 -0.96
C ILE A 76 18.39 -4.46 0.00
N CYS A 77 17.52 -5.30 0.54
CA CYS A 77 17.85 -6.28 1.58
C CYS A 77 18.15 -7.67 1.01
N THR A 78 19.24 -7.80 0.26
CA THR A 78 19.76 -9.10 -0.23
C THR A 78 20.58 -9.81 0.85
N THR A 79 20.73 -11.15 0.76
CA THR A 79 21.54 -11.92 1.71
C THR A 79 23.00 -11.48 1.73
N LEU A 80 23.60 -11.26 0.56
CA LEU A 80 24.96 -10.73 0.43
C LEU A 80 24.88 -9.24 0.09
N LYS A 81 25.74 -8.45 0.74
CA LYS A 81 25.84 -7.00 0.49
C LYS A 81 26.23 -6.68 -0.95
N ASP A 82 27.13 -7.47 -1.53
CA ASP A 82 27.64 -7.22 -2.88
C ASP A 82 26.55 -7.39 -3.96
N ASP A 83 25.49 -8.16 -3.69
CA ASP A 83 24.35 -8.32 -4.60
C ASP A 83 23.48 -7.05 -4.70
N ALA A 84 23.46 -6.21 -3.66
CA ALA A 84 22.85 -4.89 -3.75
C ALA A 84 23.71 -3.94 -4.60
N GLY A 85 25.02 -4.16 -4.66
CA GLY A 85 25.94 -3.34 -5.43
C GLY A 85 26.20 -1.94 -4.83
N PRO A 86 27.09 -1.16 -5.47
CA PRO A 86 27.61 0.09 -4.90
C PRO A 86 26.63 1.27 -5.01
N THR A 87 25.53 1.14 -5.73
CA THR A 87 24.54 2.21 -5.97
C THR A 87 23.34 2.17 -5.04
N ASN A 88 23.27 1.18 -4.15
CA ASN A 88 22.10 0.93 -3.30
C ASN A 88 22.46 0.99 -1.82
N ASN A 89 21.50 1.42 -1.00
CA ASN A 89 21.61 1.21 0.44
C ASN A 89 21.30 -0.25 0.74
N TRP A 90 22.17 -0.90 1.52
CA TRP A 90 22.01 -2.29 1.91
C TRP A 90 21.79 -2.41 3.41
N MET A 91 20.89 -3.30 3.79
CA MET A 91 20.63 -3.75 5.14
C MET A 91 20.47 -5.28 5.10
N SER A 92 20.92 -6.00 6.13
CA SER A 92 20.72 -7.45 6.16
C SER A 92 19.21 -7.77 6.16
N PRO A 93 18.77 -8.88 5.57
CA PRO A 93 17.36 -9.27 5.59
C PRO A 93 16.82 -9.39 7.03
N GLU A 94 17.60 -9.97 7.94
CA GLU A 94 17.24 -10.11 9.35
C GLU A 94 16.95 -8.75 10.00
N GLU A 95 17.83 -7.78 9.82
CA GLU A 95 17.65 -6.43 10.37
C GLU A 95 16.49 -5.69 9.69
N GLY A 96 16.32 -5.87 8.38
CA GLY A 96 15.20 -5.33 7.62
C GLY A 96 13.85 -5.83 8.15
N TYR A 97 13.69 -7.14 8.30
CA TYR A 97 12.46 -7.74 8.84
C TYR A 97 12.23 -7.37 10.30
N ARG A 98 13.29 -7.32 11.14
CA ARG A 98 13.17 -6.90 12.54
C ARG A 98 12.64 -5.47 12.63
N ARG A 99 13.26 -4.52 11.92
CA ARG A 99 12.84 -3.11 11.91
C ARG A 99 11.44 -2.92 11.34
N ALA A 100 11.12 -3.61 10.24
CA ALA A 100 9.79 -3.55 9.65
C ALA A 100 8.72 -4.07 10.63
N GLY A 101 8.96 -5.21 11.28
CA GLY A 101 8.04 -5.75 12.29
C GLY A 101 7.83 -4.79 13.47
N GLU A 102 8.89 -4.14 13.96
CA GLU A 102 8.78 -3.13 15.02
C GLU A 102 7.95 -1.90 14.61
N ILE A 103 8.04 -1.48 13.34
CA ILE A 103 7.27 -0.36 12.80
C ILE A 103 5.79 -0.76 12.60
N PHE A 104 5.55 -1.96 12.07
CA PHE A 104 4.21 -2.41 11.71
C PHE A 104 3.38 -2.92 12.88
N GLU A 105 4.00 -3.35 13.98
CA GLU A 105 3.30 -3.87 15.15
C GLU A 105 2.25 -2.88 15.70
N GLY A 106 0.97 -3.17 15.43
CA GLY A 106 -0.15 -2.32 15.81
C GLY A 106 -0.28 -1.00 15.06
N ALA A 107 0.41 -0.81 13.93
CA ALA A 107 0.41 0.44 13.18
C ALA A 107 -0.98 0.86 12.64
N MET A 108 -1.86 -0.11 12.39
CA MET A 108 -3.17 0.12 11.77
C MET A 108 -4.33 0.18 12.78
N ARG A 109 -4.05 0.31 14.09
CA ARG A 109 -5.11 0.38 15.11
C ARG A 109 -6.09 1.52 14.84
N GLY A 110 -7.38 1.19 14.80
CA GLY A 110 -8.46 2.15 14.52
C GLY A 110 -8.56 2.56 13.04
N ARG A 111 -7.88 1.83 12.15
CA ARG A 111 -7.92 2.05 10.69
C ARG A 111 -8.44 0.80 9.98
N THR A 112 -8.87 1.00 8.74
CA THR A 112 -9.18 -0.13 7.84
C THR A 112 -7.87 -0.70 7.34
N MET A 113 -7.79 -1.99 7.01
CA MET A 113 -6.73 -2.51 6.15
C MET A 113 -7.37 -2.87 4.81
N TYR A 114 -6.96 -2.18 3.76
CA TYR A 114 -7.32 -2.46 2.39
C TYR A 114 -6.39 -3.51 1.78
N VAL A 115 -6.99 -4.58 1.24
CA VAL A 115 -6.29 -5.59 0.44
C VAL A 115 -6.50 -5.24 -1.03
N ILE A 116 -5.43 -4.88 -1.74
CA ILE A 116 -5.48 -4.33 -3.10
C ILE A 116 -4.77 -5.26 -4.07
N PRO A 117 -5.47 -6.19 -4.73
CA PRO A 117 -4.92 -6.96 -5.84
C PRO A 117 -4.73 -6.08 -7.07
N PHE A 118 -3.57 -6.19 -7.73
CA PHE A 118 -3.29 -5.47 -8.97
C PHE A 118 -2.50 -6.30 -9.97
N CYS A 119 -2.51 -5.86 -11.22
CA CYS A 119 -1.80 -6.49 -12.34
C CYS A 119 -0.86 -5.49 -13.00
N MET A 120 0.44 -5.81 -12.98
CA MET A 120 1.46 -5.07 -13.71
C MET A 120 1.48 -5.53 -15.17
N GLY A 121 0.91 -4.69 -16.05
CA GLY A 121 0.73 -4.96 -17.47
C GLY A 121 -0.69 -5.40 -17.82
N PRO A 122 -0.98 -5.66 -19.12
CA PRO A 122 -2.31 -6.07 -19.55
C PRO A 122 -2.79 -7.36 -18.89
N VAL A 123 -4.01 -7.35 -18.34
CA VAL A 123 -4.61 -8.53 -17.71
C VAL A 123 -4.69 -9.68 -18.73
N GLY A 124 -4.24 -10.87 -18.31
CA GLY A 124 -4.20 -12.07 -19.16
C GLY A 124 -2.97 -12.16 -20.07
N SER A 125 -2.08 -11.16 -20.08
CA SER A 125 -0.80 -11.27 -20.77
C SER A 125 0.11 -12.31 -20.10
N PRO A 126 0.85 -13.15 -20.86
CA PRO A 126 1.83 -14.06 -20.29
C PRO A 126 3.01 -13.34 -19.62
N PHE A 127 3.19 -12.04 -19.89
CA PHE A 127 4.20 -11.19 -19.27
C PHE A 127 3.69 -10.42 -18.05
N SER A 128 2.38 -10.50 -17.75
CA SER A 128 1.82 -9.81 -16.59
C SER A 128 2.37 -10.36 -15.28
N LYS A 129 2.47 -9.49 -14.27
CA LYS A 129 2.84 -9.86 -12.90
C LYS A 129 1.72 -9.45 -11.95
N ILE A 130 1.30 -10.38 -11.11
CA ILE A 130 0.26 -10.12 -10.11
C ILE A 130 0.92 -9.67 -8.81
N GLY A 131 0.37 -8.63 -8.21
CA GLY A 131 0.76 -8.14 -6.88
C GLY A 131 -0.46 -7.96 -6.00
N VAL A 132 -0.23 -7.94 -4.69
CA VAL A 132 -1.22 -7.52 -3.68
C VAL A 132 -0.53 -6.57 -2.72
N GLU A 133 -1.14 -5.41 -2.51
CA GLU A 133 -0.69 -4.42 -1.53
C GLU A 133 -1.66 -4.39 -0.34
N LEU A 134 -1.10 -4.23 0.86
CA LEU A 134 -1.86 -3.94 2.08
C LEU A 134 -1.57 -2.51 2.51
N THR A 135 -2.62 -1.73 2.72
CA THR A 135 -2.52 -0.32 3.12
C THR A 135 -3.71 0.05 3.99
N ASP A 136 -3.60 1.08 4.83
CA ASP A 136 -4.62 1.47 5.82
C ASP A 136 -5.42 2.74 5.49
#